data_AF-A0A1C4Y6C6-F1
#
_entry.id   AF-A0A1C4Y6C6-F1
#
_cell.length_a   1.000
_cell.length_b   1.000
_cell.length_c   1.000
_cell.angle_alpha   90.00
_cell.angle_beta   90.00
_cell.angle_gamma   90.00
#
_symmetry.space_group_name_H-M   'P 1'
#
loop_
_entity.id
_entity.type
_entity.pdbx_description
1 polymer ?
#
loop_
_entity_poly.entity_id
_entity_poly.type
_entity_poly.pdbx_seq_one_letter_code
_entity_poly.pdbx_strand_id
1 'polypeptide(L)'
;MNNDIDATGMTMTDEANHVGDDDFGPLIDPECEAAAPEVYPRLWNLSAGHMVRGVVRADAPSRPEYVAVPMRPGLWDEANTKVSLAVTKWNLLWEASQFRRRFFDDEELPPSLNKIADQGDVNVIFVPRTESRYHEYAPLFHLLSRAAVQRHGLPLLKRGQWPFVTQLENIDDYLPSDFRDRLARAWAGTVWRHLMPQPQSGITKFTKDDPIRILAHELDFWLPPVTQVLEDYLREFPVVNNDIVPGPVPLEDGSVLSGATTANPRTGGDLWCGEEEAAEAVRRTVGAADATGRLRGILDAVRSHRCEDDFSPLWSGAREDFERKLYHKRAKLQVRFVELSDTIPVHGPETEVVDQLLIGNFLALLDTRDRTIVVLLRSGFTKLTEVAETMGYRTHSAVSKRMDHILKRAARFAQTLDS
;
A
#
# COMPACT_ATOMS: atom_id res chain seq x y z
N MET A 1 8.60 31.76 11.60
CA MET A 1 7.80 32.04 12.83
C MET A 1 8.62 31.47 13.99
N ASN A 2 9.35 32.29 14.74
CA ASN A 2 10.26 31.78 15.79
C ASN A 2 9.44 31.27 17.00
N ASN A 3 9.34 29.95 17.13
CA ASN A 3 8.85 29.29 18.33
C ASN A 3 10.05 28.72 19.09
N ASP A 4 10.66 29.51 19.96
CA ASP A 4 11.55 29.00 20.99
C ASP A 4 10.75 28.07 21.92
N ILE A 5 11.10 26.79 21.92
CA ILE A 5 10.52 25.77 22.78
C ILE A 5 11.21 25.85 24.14
N ASP A 6 10.54 26.47 25.12
CA ASP A 6 10.99 26.48 26.50
C ASP A 6 10.68 25.12 27.15
N ALA A 7 11.71 24.29 27.29
CA ALA A 7 11.65 22.93 27.79
C ALA A 7 11.62 22.89 29.33
N THR A 8 10.62 23.53 29.95
CA THR A 8 10.38 23.40 31.40
C THR A 8 8.90 23.45 31.72
N GLY A 9 8.30 22.29 32.03
CA GLY A 9 6.96 22.23 32.63
C GLY A 9 6.06 21.07 32.23
N MET A 10 6.56 19.83 32.14
CA MET A 10 5.67 18.66 32.17
C MET A 10 5.20 18.41 33.62
N THR A 11 4.14 19.10 34.04
CA THR A 11 3.34 18.65 35.18
C THR A 11 2.40 17.55 34.69
N MET A 12 2.78 16.31 34.99
CA MET A 12 1.91 15.13 34.88
C MET A 12 0.73 15.33 35.84
N THR A 13 -0.47 15.57 35.31
CA THR A 13 -1.69 15.56 36.11
C THR A 13 -2.07 14.12 36.43
N ASP A 14 -2.04 13.79 37.72
CA ASP A 14 -2.51 12.54 38.31
C ASP A 14 -3.99 12.27 37.99
N GLU A 15 -4.24 11.35 37.05
CA GLU A 15 -5.39 10.45 37.11
C GLU A 15 -4.90 9.02 36.82
N ALA A 16 -4.17 8.47 37.80
CA ALA A 16 -3.80 7.06 37.81
C ALA A 16 -5.01 6.21 38.17
N ASN A 17 -5.83 5.85 37.18
CA ASN A 17 -6.61 4.62 37.28
C ASN A 17 -5.63 3.45 37.32
N HIS A 18 -5.68 2.67 38.40
CA HIS A 18 -4.90 1.44 38.59
C HIS A 18 -5.04 0.50 37.39
N VAL A 19 -4.01 0.48 36.53
CA VAL A 19 -3.74 -0.61 35.59
C VAL A 19 -2.62 -1.42 36.23
N GLY A 20 -2.89 -2.69 36.52
CA GLY A 20 -1.97 -3.60 37.20
C GLY A 20 -0.66 -3.80 36.44
N ASP A 21 0.36 -4.18 37.20
CA ASP A 21 1.79 -4.38 36.89
C ASP A 21 2.15 -5.37 35.74
N ASP A 22 1.24 -5.73 34.83
CA ASP A 22 1.48 -6.71 33.73
C ASP A 22 1.78 -6.06 32.34
N ASP A 23 1.91 -4.73 32.25
CA ASP A 23 1.55 -4.00 31.03
C ASP A 23 2.71 -3.49 30.12
N PHE A 24 3.96 -3.89 30.34
CA PHE A 24 5.10 -3.24 29.65
C PHE A 24 5.42 -3.73 28.22
N GLY A 25 4.96 -4.92 27.80
CA GLY A 25 5.27 -5.47 26.46
C GLY A 25 4.21 -5.19 25.37
N PRO A 26 4.52 -5.34 24.07
CA PRO A 26 3.60 -5.12 22.96
C PRO A 26 2.61 -6.26 22.75
N LEU A 27 2.72 -7.37 23.48
CA LEU A 27 1.85 -8.54 23.34
C LEU A 27 0.58 -8.41 24.19
N ILE A 28 -0.52 -8.96 23.68
CA ILE A 28 -1.76 -9.17 24.42
C ILE A 28 -1.84 -10.64 24.83
N ASP A 29 -2.09 -10.90 26.11
CA ASP A 29 -2.49 -12.23 26.56
C ASP A 29 -3.86 -12.60 25.95
N PRO A 30 -4.00 -13.74 25.24
CA PRO A 30 -5.28 -14.18 24.69
C PRO A 30 -6.44 -14.26 25.71
N GLU A 31 -6.16 -14.39 27.00
CA GLU A 31 -7.18 -14.44 28.07
C GLU A 31 -7.55 -13.04 28.61
N CYS A 32 -6.82 -12.00 28.22
CA CYS A 32 -7.08 -10.63 28.63
C CYS A 32 -8.33 -10.04 27.93
N GLU A 33 -9.04 -9.13 28.62
CA GLU A 33 -10.16 -8.36 28.05
C GLU A 33 -9.74 -7.57 26.79
N ALA A 34 -8.46 -7.16 26.70
CA ALA A 34 -7.92 -6.49 25.52
C ALA A 34 -7.88 -7.39 24.27
N ALA A 35 -8.02 -8.71 24.41
CA ALA A 35 -8.12 -9.67 23.31
C ALA A 35 -9.58 -10.00 22.93
N ALA A 36 -10.57 -9.34 23.55
CA ALA A 36 -11.97 -9.51 23.23
C ALA A 36 -12.30 -8.92 21.84
N PRO A 37 -13.24 -9.50 21.07
CA PRO A 37 -13.60 -9.01 19.73
C PRO A 37 -14.09 -7.56 19.69
N GLU A 38 -14.58 -7.02 20.79
CA GLU A 38 -15.05 -5.65 20.93
C GLU A 38 -13.89 -4.65 21.08
N VAL A 39 -12.69 -5.14 21.44
CA VAL A 39 -11.50 -4.32 21.70
C VAL A 39 -10.41 -4.57 20.65
N TYR A 40 -10.26 -5.80 20.19
CA TYR A 40 -9.25 -6.22 19.21
C TYR A 40 -9.88 -6.49 17.83
N PRO A 41 -9.26 -6.07 16.72
CA PRO A 41 -8.01 -5.31 16.64
C PRO A 41 -8.24 -3.80 16.84
N ARG A 42 -7.17 -3.04 17.05
CA ARG A 42 -7.25 -1.61 17.36
C ARG A 42 -6.11 -0.83 16.73
N LEU A 43 -6.44 0.32 16.13
CA LEU A 43 -5.48 1.28 15.63
C LEU A 43 -5.87 2.68 16.10
N TRP A 44 -4.90 3.46 16.56
CA TRP A 44 -5.16 4.81 17.07
C TRP A 44 -4.21 5.84 16.46
N ASN A 45 -4.58 7.11 16.59
CA ASN A 45 -3.81 8.27 16.18
C ASN A 45 -3.55 9.19 17.37
N LEU A 46 -2.33 9.74 17.40
CA LEU A 46 -1.96 10.82 18.32
C LEU A 46 -2.09 12.17 17.61
N SER A 47 -2.74 13.14 18.26
CA SER A 47 -2.95 14.48 17.71
C SER A 47 -1.67 15.31 17.67
N ALA A 48 -1.47 16.07 16.58
CA ALA A 48 -0.48 17.14 16.54
C ALA A 48 -0.79 18.29 17.52
N GLY A 49 -2.04 18.40 18.00
CA GLY A 49 -2.47 19.40 18.98
C GLY A 49 -1.75 19.34 20.33
N HIS A 50 -1.08 18.22 20.64
CA HIS A 50 -0.18 18.11 21.79
C HIS A 50 1.15 18.86 21.60
N MET A 51 1.49 19.23 20.36
CA MET A 51 2.79 19.79 20.00
C MET A 51 2.69 21.17 19.35
N VAL A 52 1.64 21.41 18.57
CA VAL A 52 1.45 22.66 17.83
C VAL A 52 0.06 23.25 18.08
N ARG A 53 0.00 24.58 18.16
CA ARG A 53 -1.26 25.30 18.28
C ARG A 53 -2.09 25.27 17.00
N GLY A 54 -1.43 25.29 15.85
CA GLY A 54 -2.04 25.30 14.52
C GLY A 54 -1.24 24.44 13.55
N VAL A 55 -1.91 23.96 12.52
CA VAL A 55 -1.33 23.23 11.40
C VAL A 55 -1.60 23.96 10.09
N VAL A 56 -0.77 23.69 9.10
CA VAL A 56 -1.07 23.94 7.70
C VAL A 56 -1.80 22.69 7.22
N ARG A 57 -2.97 22.86 6.61
CA ARG A 57 -3.71 21.76 6.01
C ARG A 57 -3.65 21.90 4.50
N ALA A 58 -3.18 20.87 3.81
CA ALA A 58 -3.19 20.87 2.35
C ALA A 58 -4.63 20.77 1.84
N ASP A 59 -5.00 21.63 0.88
CA ASP A 59 -6.34 21.61 0.27
C ASP A 59 -6.51 20.35 -0.62
N ALA A 60 -5.43 19.96 -1.30
CA ALA A 60 -5.31 18.74 -2.08
C ALA A 60 -4.05 17.97 -1.63
N PRO A 61 -4.16 17.08 -0.63
CA PRO A 61 -3.02 16.31 -0.15
C PRO A 61 -2.55 15.32 -1.23
N SER A 62 -1.24 15.29 -1.47
CA SER A 62 -0.61 14.25 -2.31
C SER A 62 -0.72 12.90 -1.60
N ARG A 63 -0.55 11.78 -2.32
CA ARG A 63 -0.53 10.47 -1.66
C ARG A 63 0.74 10.31 -0.81
N PRO A 64 0.64 9.79 0.42
CA PRO A 64 1.82 9.58 1.25
C PRO A 64 2.66 8.39 0.75
N GLU A 65 3.98 8.57 0.75
CA GLU A 65 4.96 7.52 0.52
C GLU A 65 5.64 7.13 1.83
N TYR A 66 5.79 5.83 2.08
CA TYR A 66 6.46 5.34 3.28
C TYR A 66 7.95 5.26 3.01
N VAL A 67 8.76 5.95 3.82
CA VAL A 67 10.22 5.91 3.70
C VAL A 67 10.84 5.30 4.94
N ALA A 68 11.44 4.13 4.76
CA ALA A 68 12.11 3.38 5.80
C ALA A 68 13.49 3.99 6.13
N VAL A 69 13.62 4.52 7.34
CA VAL A 69 14.84 5.19 7.83
C VAL A 69 15.57 4.32 8.84
N PRO A 70 16.92 4.36 8.88
CA PRO A 70 17.69 3.59 9.85
C PRO A 70 17.46 4.17 11.24
N MET A 71 16.73 3.43 12.07
CA MET A 71 16.48 3.74 13.48
C MET A 71 16.30 2.44 14.26
N ARG A 72 16.52 2.51 15.57
CA ARG A 72 16.45 1.36 16.48
C ARG A 72 15.41 1.65 17.55
N PRO A 73 14.11 1.36 17.29
CA PRO A 73 13.07 1.53 18.31
C PRO A 73 13.47 0.85 19.63
N GLY A 74 13.17 1.49 20.76
CA GLY A 74 13.53 1.02 22.10
C GLY A 74 14.99 1.24 22.55
N LEU A 75 15.90 1.71 21.68
CA LEU A 75 17.24 2.13 22.09
C LEU A 75 17.29 3.65 22.37
N TRP A 76 17.58 4.04 23.60
CA TRP A 76 17.51 5.44 24.04
C TRP A 76 18.88 6.15 24.11
N ASP A 77 19.73 5.94 23.10
CA ASP A 77 20.95 6.75 22.94
C ASP A 77 20.62 8.12 22.32
N GLU A 78 21.54 9.09 22.47
CA GLU A 78 21.31 10.46 22.03
C GLU A 78 21.02 10.56 20.53
N ALA A 79 21.72 9.79 19.70
CA ALA A 79 21.58 9.84 18.25
C ALA A 79 20.25 9.24 17.80
N ASN A 80 19.87 8.08 18.33
CA ASN A 80 18.60 7.44 18.02
C ASN A 80 17.42 8.25 18.55
N THR A 81 17.54 8.82 19.76
CA THR A 81 16.51 9.68 20.35
C THR A 81 16.24 10.91 19.47
N LYS A 82 17.30 11.57 18.95
CA LYS A 82 17.14 12.70 18.02
C LYS A 82 16.39 12.30 16.75
N VAL A 83 16.73 11.15 16.16
CA VAL A 83 16.03 10.65 14.95
C VAL A 83 14.57 10.31 15.25
N SER A 84 14.30 9.59 16.34
CA SER A 84 12.95 9.22 16.76
C SER A 84 12.08 10.45 17.03
N LEU A 85 12.60 11.47 17.71
CA LEU A 85 11.86 12.72 17.96
C LEU A 85 11.59 13.50 16.67
N ALA A 86 12.55 13.57 15.76
CA ALA A 86 12.36 14.21 14.46
C ALA A 86 11.29 13.49 13.62
N VAL A 87 11.30 12.15 13.60
CA VAL A 87 10.27 11.35 12.92
C VAL A 87 8.90 11.53 13.57
N THR A 88 8.80 11.53 14.89
CA THR A 88 7.55 11.84 15.61
C THR A 88 7.01 13.21 15.21
N LYS A 89 7.83 14.27 15.30
CA LYS A 89 7.45 15.63 14.90
C LYS A 89 6.93 15.66 13.47
N TRP A 90 7.67 15.04 12.54
CA TRP A 90 7.32 15.02 11.12
C TRP A 90 5.99 14.31 10.88
N ASN A 91 5.87 13.07 11.36
CA ASN A 91 4.71 12.24 11.09
C ASN A 91 3.43 12.79 11.74
N LEU A 92 3.51 13.39 12.93
CA LEU A 92 2.33 13.99 13.57
C LEU A 92 1.73 15.14 12.74
N LEU A 93 2.55 15.84 11.95
CA LEU A 93 2.10 16.87 11.01
C LEU A 93 1.50 16.27 9.72
N TRP A 94 0.87 15.10 9.78
CA TRP A 94 0.29 14.43 8.61
C TRP A 94 -0.73 15.28 7.85
N GLU A 95 -1.47 16.15 8.55
CA GLU A 95 -2.41 17.09 7.94
C GLU A 95 -1.76 18.09 6.97
N ALA A 96 -0.47 18.39 7.17
CA ALA A 96 0.31 19.25 6.29
C ALA A 96 0.73 18.55 4.99
N SER A 97 0.66 17.21 4.95
CA SER A 97 0.94 16.41 3.76
C SER A 97 2.28 16.81 3.09
N GLN A 98 2.26 17.27 1.84
CA GLN A 98 3.46 17.71 1.13
C GLN A 98 4.15 18.96 1.73
N PHE A 99 3.49 19.71 2.61
CA PHE A 99 4.01 20.96 3.18
C PHE A 99 4.71 20.79 4.55
N ARG A 100 4.94 19.54 5.01
CA ARG A 100 5.56 19.27 6.32
C ARG A 100 6.91 19.95 6.52
N ARG A 101 7.73 20.05 5.47
CA ARG A 101 9.07 20.71 5.52
C ARG A 101 9.01 22.14 6.09
N ARG A 102 7.87 22.83 5.96
CA ARG A 102 7.71 24.23 6.39
C ARG A 102 7.60 24.41 7.91
N PHE A 103 7.55 23.32 8.66
CA PHE A 103 7.53 23.33 10.13
C PHE A 103 8.91 23.13 10.75
N PHE A 104 9.95 22.94 9.95
CA PHE A 104 11.29 22.59 10.42
C PHE A 104 12.30 23.60 9.90
N ASP A 105 13.19 24.04 10.78
CA ASP A 105 14.41 24.74 10.38
C ASP A 105 15.48 23.74 9.94
N ASP A 106 16.50 24.21 9.20
CA ASP A 106 17.54 23.36 8.61
C ASP A 106 18.32 22.51 9.64
N GLU A 107 18.39 22.99 10.89
CA GLU A 107 19.10 22.33 11.99
C GLU A 107 18.23 21.35 12.79
N GLU A 108 16.90 21.37 12.63
CA GLU A 108 15.99 20.52 13.43
C GLU A 108 15.93 19.07 12.93
N LEU A 109 16.18 18.84 11.65
CA LEU A 109 16.12 17.53 11.04
C LEU A 109 17.51 16.88 10.97
N PRO A 110 17.66 15.61 11.42
CA PRO A 110 18.87 14.83 11.17
C PRO A 110 19.23 14.83 9.67
N PRO A 111 20.52 14.82 9.30
CA PRO A 111 20.95 14.96 7.90
C PRO A 111 20.32 13.97 6.92
N SER A 112 20.00 12.75 7.38
CA SER A 112 19.32 11.73 6.56
C SER A 112 17.87 12.08 6.23
N LEU A 113 17.14 12.70 7.17
CA LEU A 113 15.76 13.14 6.94
C LEU A 113 15.74 14.44 6.15
N ASN A 114 16.68 15.35 6.42
CA ASN A 114 16.75 16.64 5.75
C ASN A 114 16.94 16.47 4.22
N LYS A 115 17.78 15.53 3.79
CA LYS A 115 17.95 15.19 2.36
C LYS A 115 16.65 14.78 1.64
N ILE A 116 15.69 14.24 2.36
CA ILE A 116 14.39 13.83 1.80
C ILE A 116 13.44 15.03 1.84
N ALA A 117 13.45 15.76 2.95
CA ALA A 117 12.63 16.93 3.16
C ALA A 117 12.98 18.09 2.20
N ASP A 118 14.24 18.18 1.75
CA ASP A 118 14.73 19.18 0.78
C ASP A 118 14.46 18.82 -0.69
N GLN A 119 13.82 17.68 -0.98
CA GLN A 119 13.40 17.34 -2.35
C GLN A 119 12.20 18.17 -2.83
N GLY A 120 11.68 19.06 -1.99
CA GLY A 120 10.56 19.93 -2.27
C GLY A 120 9.33 19.52 -1.47
N ASP A 121 8.15 19.86 -1.99
CA ASP A 121 6.88 19.52 -1.35
C ASP A 121 6.57 18.04 -1.58
N VAL A 122 7.10 17.16 -0.71
CA VAL A 122 6.92 15.70 -0.72
C VAL A 122 6.02 15.23 0.42
N ASN A 123 5.04 14.37 0.14
CA ASN A 123 4.23 13.75 1.19
C ASN A 123 4.86 12.41 1.61
N VAL A 124 5.73 12.45 2.63
CA VAL A 124 6.43 11.26 3.14
C VAL A 124 6.00 10.95 4.57
N ILE A 125 5.85 9.66 4.88
CA ILE A 125 5.73 9.13 6.24
C ILE A 125 6.99 8.34 6.56
N PHE A 126 7.73 8.75 7.58
CA PHE A 126 8.94 8.05 7.99
C PHE A 126 8.60 6.86 8.89
N VAL A 127 9.23 5.72 8.64
CA VAL A 127 9.05 4.52 9.47
C VAL A 127 10.39 3.86 9.76
N PRO A 128 10.51 3.08 10.85
CA PRO A 128 11.70 2.30 11.13
C PRO A 128 11.97 1.28 10.04
N ARG A 129 13.21 1.27 9.53
CA ARG A 129 13.71 0.16 8.71
C ARG A 129 13.93 -1.06 9.60
N THR A 130 13.09 -2.05 9.39
CA THR A 130 13.02 -3.31 10.16
C THR A 130 13.15 -4.50 9.22
N GLU A 131 13.53 -5.67 9.73
CA GLU A 131 13.57 -6.89 8.92
C GLU A 131 12.15 -7.33 8.55
N SER A 132 11.21 -7.15 9.48
CA SER A 132 9.81 -7.53 9.30
C SER A 132 9.04 -6.58 8.36
N ARG A 133 9.52 -5.34 8.15
CA ARG A 133 8.76 -4.22 7.58
C ARG A 133 7.44 -3.95 8.31
N TYR A 134 7.32 -4.34 9.59
CA TYR A 134 6.07 -4.23 10.35
C TYR A 134 5.48 -2.82 10.34
N HIS A 135 6.31 -1.79 10.51
CA HIS A 135 5.82 -0.42 10.61
C HIS A 135 5.19 0.11 9.31
N GLU A 136 5.61 -0.43 8.17
CA GLU A 136 4.97 -0.17 6.88
C GLU A 136 3.61 -0.86 6.83
N TYR A 137 3.55 -2.12 7.27
CA TYR A 137 2.35 -2.96 7.21
C TYR A 137 1.42 -2.87 8.42
N ALA A 138 1.74 -2.06 9.42
CA ALA A 138 0.96 -1.93 10.64
C ALA A 138 -0.52 -1.62 10.38
N PRO A 139 -0.89 -0.72 9.43
CA PRO A 139 -2.29 -0.50 9.08
C PRO A 139 -3.04 -1.77 8.63
N LEU A 140 -2.38 -2.68 7.90
CA LEU A 140 -2.99 -3.94 7.45
C LEU A 140 -3.04 -4.97 8.57
N PHE A 141 -1.98 -5.04 9.38
CA PHE A 141 -1.91 -5.94 10.52
C PHE A 141 -3.03 -5.65 11.53
N HIS A 142 -3.23 -4.38 11.87
CA HIS A 142 -4.24 -3.94 12.85
C HIS A 142 -5.68 -3.95 12.32
N LEU A 143 -5.91 -4.52 11.14
CA LEU A 143 -7.25 -4.87 10.63
C LEU A 143 -7.56 -6.36 10.76
N LEU A 144 -6.58 -7.19 11.13
CA LEU A 144 -6.77 -8.63 11.24
C LEU A 144 -7.54 -8.97 12.51
N SER A 145 -8.59 -9.78 12.37
CA SER A 145 -9.30 -10.33 13.53
C SER A 145 -8.39 -11.24 14.36
N ARG A 146 -8.73 -11.44 15.63
CA ARG A 146 -7.98 -12.35 16.52
C ARG A 146 -7.86 -13.74 15.91
N ALA A 147 -8.97 -14.23 15.35
CA ALA A 147 -9.01 -15.53 14.69
C ALA A 147 -8.07 -15.62 13.47
N ALA A 148 -7.93 -14.55 12.69
CA ALA A 148 -7.01 -14.51 11.56
C ALA A 148 -5.55 -14.52 12.04
N VAL A 149 -5.20 -13.67 13.01
CA VAL A 149 -3.86 -13.60 13.58
C VAL A 149 -3.41 -14.95 14.15
N GLN A 150 -4.25 -15.57 14.98
CA GLN A 150 -3.95 -16.87 15.58
C GLN A 150 -3.83 -17.99 14.53
N ARG A 151 -4.75 -18.04 13.55
CA ARG A 151 -4.72 -19.05 12.48
C ARG A 151 -3.43 -19.02 11.68
N HIS A 152 -2.85 -17.83 11.49
CA HIS A 152 -1.62 -17.65 10.72
C HIS A 152 -0.36 -17.61 11.58
N GLY A 153 -0.47 -17.88 12.89
CA GLY A 153 0.65 -17.90 13.81
C GLY A 153 1.34 -16.54 13.95
N LEU A 154 0.56 -15.46 13.86
CA LEU A 154 0.99 -14.10 14.16
C LEU A 154 0.74 -13.81 15.66
N PRO A 155 1.57 -12.98 16.32
CA PRO A 155 1.35 -12.61 17.71
C PRO A 155 0.14 -11.67 17.85
N LEU A 156 -0.60 -11.73 18.96
CA LEU A 156 -1.59 -10.70 19.28
C LEU A 156 -0.84 -9.46 19.79
N LEU A 157 -0.77 -8.42 18.96
CA LEU A 157 -0.14 -7.15 19.34
C LEU A 157 -1.17 -6.20 19.95
N LYS A 158 -0.73 -5.37 20.91
CA LYS A 158 -1.46 -4.22 21.43
C LYS A 158 -1.79 -3.24 20.31
N ARG A 159 -2.64 -2.25 20.63
CA ARG A 159 -3.10 -1.22 19.69
C ARG A 159 -1.95 -0.66 18.84
N GLY A 160 -2.12 -0.70 17.52
CA GLY A 160 -1.19 -0.07 16.60
C GLY A 160 -1.31 1.43 16.62
N GLN A 161 -0.30 2.15 16.17
CA GLN A 161 -0.35 3.61 16.02
C GLN A 161 -0.10 4.03 14.58
N TRP A 162 -0.93 4.93 14.05
CA TRP A 162 -0.70 5.55 12.76
C TRP A 162 -0.86 7.09 12.82
N PRO A 163 0.05 7.85 12.19
CA PRO A 163 1.32 7.40 11.64
C PRO A 163 2.29 6.95 12.76
N PHE A 164 3.39 6.30 12.39
CA PHE A 164 4.41 5.90 13.35
C PHE A 164 4.96 7.12 14.10
N VAL A 165 5.19 7.01 15.41
CA VAL A 165 5.87 8.07 16.19
C VAL A 165 7.17 7.55 16.82
N THR A 166 7.19 7.30 18.11
CA THR A 166 8.27 6.62 18.81
C THR A 166 7.69 5.39 19.51
N GLN A 167 8.50 4.37 19.69
CA GLN A 167 8.11 3.13 20.36
C GLN A 167 9.14 2.78 21.43
N LEU A 168 8.64 2.32 22.58
CA LEU A 168 9.45 1.96 23.74
C LEU A 168 10.26 0.67 23.54
N GLU A 169 9.79 -0.22 22.67
CA GLU A 169 10.40 -1.53 22.42
C GLU A 169 10.57 -1.80 20.93
N ASN A 170 11.52 -2.67 20.60
CA ASN A 170 11.70 -3.16 19.24
C ASN A 170 10.68 -4.26 18.95
N ILE A 171 9.71 -3.97 18.08
CA ILE A 171 8.63 -4.93 17.77
C ILE A 171 9.15 -6.19 17.07
N ASP A 172 10.24 -6.09 16.30
CA ASP A 172 10.82 -7.21 15.55
C ASP A 172 11.21 -8.38 16.46
N ASP A 173 11.56 -8.10 17.73
CA ASP A 173 11.92 -9.11 18.72
C ASP A 173 10.76 -10.07 19.04
N TYR A 174 9.52 -9.65 18.75
CA TYR A 174 8.30 -10.40 19.01
C TYR A 174 7.66 -10.99 17.74
N LEU A 175 8.21 -10.67 16.56
CA LEU A 175 7.66 -11.09 15.29
C LEU A 175 8.37 -12.37 14.80
N PRO A 176 7.64 -13.29 14.15
CA PRO A 176 8.26 -14.46 13.53
C PRO A 176 9.16 -14.02 12.36
N SER A 177 10.22 -14.77 12.08
CA SER A 177 11.14 -14.48 10.97
C SER A 177 10.47 -14.48 9.59
N ASP A 178 9.35 -15.17 9.43
CA ASP A 178 8.51 -15.19 8.22
C ASP A 178 7.26 -14.30 8.35
N PHE A 179 7.34 -13.23 9.17
CA PHE A 179 6.22 -12.31 9.45
C PHE A 179 5.50 -11.82 8.19
N ARG A 180 6.25 -11.32 7.20
CA ARG A 180 5.68 -10.79 5.95
C ARG A 180 4.81 -11.83 5.25
N ASP A 181 5.28 -13.06 5.16
CA ASP A 181 4.54 -14.15 4.49
C ASP A 181 3.30 -14.57 5.27
N ARG A 182 3.38 -14.58 6.62
CA ARG A 182 2.21 -14.85 7.48
C ARG A 182 1.17 -13.75 7.36
N LEU A 183 1.59 -12.49 7.37
CA LEU A 183 0.73 -11.32 7.19
C LEU A 183 0.08 -11.33 5.81
N ALA A 184 0.83 -11.59 4.74
CA ALA A 184 0.31 -11.72 3.39
C ALA A 184 -0.80 -12.78 3.30
N ARG A 185 -0.60 -13.97 3.90
CA ARG A 185 -1.61 -15.02 3.94
C ARG A 185 -2.84 -14.65 4.75
N ALA A 186 -2.65 -14.00 5.91
CA ALA A 186 -3.74 -13.57 6.77
C ALA A 186 -4.59 -12.49 6.08
N TRP A 187 -3.93 -11.47 5.53
CA TRP A 187 -4.56 -10.39 4.78
C TRP A 187 -5.30 -10.91 3.55
N ALA A 188 -4.67 -11.79 2.76
CA ALA A 188 -5.31 -12.41 1.61
C ALA A 188 -6.61 -13.12 2.01
N GLY A 189 -6.61 -13.85 3.13
CA GLY A 189 -7.80 -14.49 3.69
C GLY A 189 -8.89 -13.50 4.08
N THR A 190 -8.52 -12.34 4.65
CA THR A 190 -9.42 -11.25 5.04
C THR A 190 -10.10 -10.62 3.82
N VAL A 191 -9.34 -10.25 2.78
CA VAL A 191 -9.90 -9.58 1.60
C VAL A 191 -10.56 -10.52 0.59
N TRP A 192 -10.28 -11.82 0.68
CA TRP A 192 -10.66 -12.81 -0.34
C TRP A 192 -12.15 -12.77 -0.70
N ARG A 193 -13.04 -12.67 0.28
CA ARG A 193 -14.50 -12.67 0.03
C ARG A 193 -14.97 -11.44 -0.73
N HIS A 194 -14.23 -10.34 -0.67
CA HIS A 194 -14.52 -9.13 -1.45
C HIS A 194 -14.01 -9.28 -2.89
N LEU A 195 -12.86 -9.93 -3.08
CA LEU A 195 -12.27 -10.19 -4.39
C LEU A 195 -12.95 -11.34 -5.14
N MET A 196 -13.47 -12.33 -4.41
CA MET A 196 -14.12 -13.53 -4.95
C MET A 196 -15.42 -13.79 -4.17
N PRO A 197 -16.49 -13.02 -4.46
CA PRO A 197 -17.76 -13.12 -3.74
C PRO A 197 -18.57 -14.38 -4.10
N GLN A 198 -18.15 -15.15 -5.10
CA GLN A 198 -18.82 -16.37 -5.53
C GLN A 198 -18.89 -17.39 -4.39
N PRO A 199 -20.06 -18.02 -4.15
CA PRO A 199 -20.20 -19.03 -3.12
C PRO A 199 -19.17 -20.16 -3.28
N GLN A 200 -18.71 -20.70 -2.15
CA GLN A 200 -17.83 -21.88 -2.09
C GLN A 200 -16.52 -21.75 -2.90
N SER A 201 -16.10 -20.51 -3.18
CA SER A 201 -14.88 -20.19 -3.91
C SER A 201 -13.82 -19.67 -2.96
N GLY A 202 -13.47 -20.45 -1.93
CA GLY A 202 -12.42 -20.08 -0.96
C GLY A 202 -11.03 -20.05 -1.61
N ILE A 203 -10.09 -19.29 -1.02
CA ILE A 203 -8.76 -19.05 -1.59
C ILE A 203 -7.96 -20.33 -1.88
N THR A 204 -8.14 -21.37 -1.07
CA THR A 204 -7.46 -22.67 -1.24
C THR A 204 -7.97 -23.45 -2.45
N LYS A 205 -9.07 -23.02 -3.06
CA LYS A 205 -9.64 -23.65 -4.27
C LYS A 205 -8.95 -23.21 -5.56
N PHE A 206 -8.04 -22.25 -5.48
CA PHE A 206 -7.27 -21.72 -6.60
C PHE A 206 -5.80 -22.09 -6.45
N THR A 207 -5.08 -22.18 -7.57
CA THR A 207 -3.63 -22.44 -7.54
C THR A 207 -2.89 -21.25 -6.93
N LYS A 208 -1.58 -21.41 -6.67
CA LYS A 208 -0.76 -20.32 -6.13
C LYS A 208 -0.51 -19.22 -7.17
N ASP A 209 -0.58 -19.61 -8.45
CA ASP A 209 -0.31 -18.75 -9.60
C ASP A 209 -1.57 -18.00 -10.09
N ASP A 210 -2.73 -18.27 -9.49
CA ASP A 210 -3.96 -17.52 -9.78
C ASP A 210 -3.74 -16.01 -9.57
N PRO A 211 -3.99 -15.15 -10.58
CA PRO A 211 -3.67 -13.72 -10.47
C PRO A 211 -4.44 -12.99 -9.36
N ILE A 212 -5.67 -13.40 -9.06
CA ILE A 212 -6.46 -12.80 -7.97
C ILE A 212 -5.87 -13.19 -6.62
N ARG A 213 -5.40 -14.43 -6.48
CA ARG A 213 -4.68 -14.89 -5.30
C ARG A 213 -3.36 -14.17 -5.13
N ILE A 214 -2.56 -13.98 -6.18
CA ILE A 214 -1.31 -13.20 -6.11
C ILE A 214 -1.60 -11.79 -5.61
N LEU A 215 -2.56 -11.10 -6.22
CA LEU A 215 -2.97 -9.75 -5.82
C LEU A 215 -3.45 -9.68 -4.36
N ALA A 216 -4.18 -10.69 -3.89
CA ALA A 216 -4.64 -10.75 -2.51
C ALA A 216 -3.48 -10.85 -1.51
N HIS A 217 -2.35 -11.47 -1.88
CA HIS A 217 -1.16 -11.60 -1.04
C HIS A 217 -0.20 -10.41 -1.14
N GLU A 218 -0.35 -9.55 -2.16
CA GLU A 218 0.57 -8.43 -2.39
C GLU A 218 0.30 -7.26 -1.45
N LEU A 219 0.94 -7.27 -0.27
CA LEU A 219 0.72 -6.26 0.77
C LEU A 219 0.99 -4.83 0.29
N ASP A 220 2.00 -4.64 -0.57
CA ASP A 220 2.37 -3.30 -1.06
C ASP A 220 1.27 -2.70 -1.95
N PHE A 221 0.48 -3.52 -2.65
CA PHE A 221 -0.71 -3.07 -3.38
C PHE A 221 -1.80 -2.51 -2.45
N TRP A 222 -1.91 -3.06 -1.23
CA TRP A 222 -2.95 -2.69 -0.27
C TRP A 222 -2.57 -1.51 0.64
N LEU A 223 -1.29 -1.12 0.67
CA LEU A 223 -0.81 0.00 1.48
C LEU A 223 -1.40 1.37 1.08
N PRO A 224 -1.42 1.77 -0.20
CA PRO A 224 -2.06 3.03 -0.59
C PRO A 224 -3.56 3.11 -0.24
N PRO A 225 -4.41 2.11 -0.56
CA PRO A 225 -5.84 2.20 -0.24
C PRO A 225 -6.13 2.17 1.26
N VAL A 226 -5.41 1.37 2.07
CA VAL A 226 -5.63 1.41 3.53
C VAL A 226 -5.18 2.75 4.12
N THR A 227 -4.09 3.33 3.61
CA THR A 227 -3.62 4.64 4.05
C THR A 227 -4.60 5.75 3.68
N GLN A 228 -5.25 5.66 2.51
CA GLN A 228 -6.33 6.58 2.16
C GLN A 228 -7.50 6.49 3.15
N VAL A 229 -7.92 5.27 3.54
CA VAL A 229 -8.99 5.06 4.52
C VAL A 229 -8.62 5.63 5.90
N LEU A 230 -7.37 5.47 6.31
CA LEU A 230 -6.85 6.07 7.55
C LEU A 230 -6.99 7.58 7.55
N GLU A 231 -6.49 8.23 6.50
CA GLU A 231 -6.59 9.69 6.38
C GLU A 231 -8.04 10.16 6.28
N ASP A 232 -8.92 9.41 5.59
CA ASP A 232 -10.35 9.73 5.49
C ASP A 232 -11.03 9.68 6.87
N TYR A 233 -10.77 8.64 7.67
CA TYR A 233 -11.27 8.60 9.06
C TYR A 233 -10.77 9.78 9.88
N LEU A 234 -9.47 10.09 9.82
CA LEU A 234 -8.95 11.22 10.59
C LEU A 234 -9.51 12.55 10.11
N ARG A 235 -9.80 12.72 8.81
CA ARG A 235 -10.46 13.94 8.29
C ARG A 235 -11.86 14.14 8.85
N GLU A 236 -12.49 13.12 9.40
CA GLU A 236 -13.79 13.19 10.07
C GLU A 236 -13.66 13.58 11.56
N PHE A 237 -12.46 13.49 12.16
CA PHE A 237 -12.26 13.79 13.57
C PHE A 237 -12.45 15.28 13.87
N PRO A 238 -12.98 15.63 15.06
CA PRO A 238 -13.14 17.03 15.45
C PRO A 238 -11.78 17.72 15.59
N VAL A 239 -11.79 19.05 15.48
CA VAL A 239 -10.59 19.88 15.66
C VAL A 239 -10.43 20.29 17.13
N VAL A 240 -9.18 20.39 17.59
CA VAL A 240 -8.85 20.99 18.88
C VAL A 240 -9.13 22.50 18.81
N ASN A 241 -9.87 23.07 19.75
CA ASN A 241 -10.13 24.51 19.70
C ASN A 241 -8.95 25.30 20.29
N ASN A 242 -8.08 25.83 19.42
CA ASN A 242 -6.94 26.67 19.79
C ASN A 242 -7.10 28.14 19.33
N ASP A 243 -8.33 28.55 19.02
CA ASP A 243 -8.70 29.88 18.50
C ASP A 243 -8.01 30.25 17.17
N ILE A 244 -7.59 29.26 16.37
CA ILE A 244 -7.08 29.50 15.01
C ILE A 244 -8.25 29.67 14.04
N VAL A 245 -8.32 30.83 13.40
CA VAL A 245 -9.28 31.10 12.32
C VAL A 245 -8.71 30.56 11.01
N PRO A 246 -9.42 29.66 10.30
CA PRO A 246 -8.94 29.17 9.02
C PRO A 246 -8.77 30.28 7.99
N GLY A 247 -7.62 30.30 7.32
CA GLY A 247 -7.31 31.33 6.33
C GLY A 247 -6.02 31.04 5.55
N PRO A 248 -5.58 32.00 4.72
CA PRO A 248 -4.35 31.86 3.95
C PRO A 248 -3.14 31.63 4.85
N VAL A 249 -2.19 30.81 4.40
CA VAL A 249 -0.94 30.54 5.11
C VAL A 249 0.11 31.58 4.67
N PRO A 250 0.49 32.55 5.52
CA PRO A 250 1.54 33.51 5.19
C PRO A 250 2.92 32.85 5.27
N LEU A 251 3.79 33.17 4.31
CA LEU A 251 5.20 32.81 4.30
C LEU A 251 6.06 33.98 4.82
N GLU A 252 7.30 33.68 5.20
CA GLU A 252 8.21 34.69 5.78
C GLU A 252 8.59 35.80 4.81
N ASP A 253 8.57 35.51 3.51
CA ASP A 253 8.79 36.49 2.44
C ASP A 253 7.56 37.40 2.18
N GLY A 254 6.48 37.22 2.94
CA GLY A 254 5.22 37.96 2.80
C GLY A 254 4.28 37.42 1.72
N SER A 255 4.67 36.37 1.00
CA SER A 255 3.78 35.67 0.07
C SER A 255 2.83 34.73 0.80
N VAL A 256 1.89 34.13 0.06
CA VAL A 256 0.91 33.17 0.59
C VAL A 256 1.19 31.80 -0.03
N LEU A 257 1.24 30.76 0.80
CA LEU A 257 1.38 29.38 0.33
C LEU A 257 0.08 28.94 -0.38
N SER A 258 0.18 28.69 -1.68
CA SER A 258 -0.95 28.21 -2.49
C SER A 258 -1.31 26.77 -2.16
N GLY A 259 -2.61 26.46 -2.13
CA GLY A 259 -3.11 25.09 -1.95
C GLY A 259 -3.03 24.60 -0.50
N ALA A 260 -2.92 25.52 0.46
CA ALA A 260 -2.90 25.20 1.87
C ALA A 260 -3.65 26.26 2.69
N THR A 261 -4.26 25.81 3.77
CA THR A 261 -5.08 26.63 4.67
C THR A 261 -4.58 26.47 6.11
N THR A 262 -4.46 27.57 6.87
CA THR A 262 -4.21 27.49 8.31
C THR A 262 -5.39 26.83 9.00
N ALA A 263 -5.13 25.97 9.98
CA ALA A 263 -6.21 25.31 10.69
C ALA A 263 -5.81 24.93 12.11
N ASN A 264 -6.83 24.71 12.93
CA ASN A 264 -6.65 23.95 14.16
C ASN A 264 -6.30 22.48 13.83
N PRO A 265 -5.37 21.85 14.59
CA PRO A 265 -5.08 20.43 14.47
C PRO A 265 -6.31 19.60 14.81
N ARG A 266 -6.42 18.41 14.23
CA ARG A 266 -7.45 17.44 14.58
C ARG A 266 -7.13 16.75 15.88
N THR A 267 -8.17 16.41 16.64
CA THR A 267 -8.07 15.54 17.81
C THR A 267 -7.51 14.17 17.42
N GLY A 268 -6.93 13.47 18.38
CA GLY A 268 -6.48 12.09 18.23
C GLY A 268 -7.53 11.15 18.80
N GLY A 269 -7.35 9.85 18.62
CA GLY A 269 -8.31 8.86 19.06
C GLY A 269 -8.17 7.54 18.31
N ASP A 270 -9.10 6.62 18.58
CA ASP A 270 -9.16 5.35 17.86
C ASP A 270 -9.70 5.57 16.45
N LEU A 271 -8.94 5.10 15.46
CA LEU A 271 -9.38 4.99 14.07
C LEU A 271 -10.41 3.86 13.93
N TRP A 272 -10.17 2.77 14.65
CA TRP A 272 -11.12 1.70 14.88
C TRP A 272 -10.76 0.92 16.14
N CYS A 273 -11.77 0.32 16.76
CA CYS A 273 -11.67 -0.56 17.91
C CYS A 273 -12.61 -1.77 17.72
N GLY A 274 -12.05 -2.97 17.79
CA GLY A 274 -12.81 -4.22 17.65
C GLY A 274 -13.03 -4.69 16.21
N GLU A 275 -13.50 -5.93 16.08
CA GLU A 275 -13.63 -6.64 14.80
C GLU A 275 -14.69 -6.01 13.87
N GLU A 276 -15.73 -5.38 14.41
CA GLU A 276 -16.80 -4.76 13.61
C GLU A 276 -16.29 -3.54 12.85
N GLU A 277 -15.66 -2.60 13.56
CA GLU A 277 -15.09 -1.38 12.97
C GLU A 277 -13.93 -1.71 12.04
N ALA A 278 -13.06 -2.66 12.42
CA ALA A 278 -12.00 -3.16 11.55
C ALA A 278 -12.56 -3.79 10.26
N ALA A 279 -13.65 -4.55 10.34
CA ALA A 279 -14.28 -5.12 9.14
C ALA A 279 -14.89 -4.05 8.23
N GLU A 280 -15.39 -2.93 8.78
CA GLU A 280 -15.81 -1.77 7.98
C GLU A 280 -14.60 -1.09 7.31
N ALA A 281 -13.50 -0.88 8.05
CA ALA A 281 -12.27 -0.34 7.49
C ALA A 281 -11.69 -1.23 6.36
N VAL A 282 -11.80 -2.56 6.48
CA VAL A 282 -11.48 -3.50 5.38
C VAL A 282 -12.37 -3.27 4.16
N ARG A 283 -13.69 -3.12 4.34
CA ARG A 283 -14.62 -2.83 3.24
C ARG A 283 -14.29 -1.52 2.54
N ARG A 284 -14.03 -0.46 3.31
CA ARG A 284 -13.59 0.84 2.79
C ARG A 284 -12.26 0.71 2.04
N THR A 285 -11.33 -0.09 2.54
CA THR A 285 -10.02 -0.33 1.90
C THR A 285 -10.17 -1.00 0.54
N VAL A 286 -11.02 -2.04 0.43
CA VAL A 286 -11.33 -2.65 -0.87
C VAL A 286 -12.04 -1.68 -1.81
N GLY A 287 -12.96 -0.86 -1.28
CA GLY A 287 -13.61 0.21 -2.04
C GLY A 287 -12.62 1.25 -2.58
N ALA A 288 -11.66 1.70 -1.75
CA ALA A 288 -10.62 2.63 -2.14
C ALA A 288 -9.69 2.05 -3.21
N ALA A 289 -9.36 0.76 -3.13
CA ALA A 289 -8.59 0.06 -4.15
C ALA A 289 -9.33 -0.01 -5.51
N ASP A 290 -10.67 -0.07 -5.49
CA ASP A 290 -11.53 -0.03 -6.68
C ASP A 290 -12.02 1.37 -7.07
N ALA A 291 -11.55 2.44 -6.44
CA ALA A 291 -12.13 3.78 -6.63
C ALA A 291 -12.11 4.26 -8.10
N THR A 292 -11.15 3.80 -8.91
CA THR A 292 -11.05 4.12 -10.34
C THR A 292 -11.61 3.01 -11.25
N GLY A 293 -12.27 1.99 -10.70
CA GLY A 293 -12.74 0.80 -11.42
C GLY A 293 -11.64 -0.11 -11.98
N ARG A 294 -10.37 0.21 -11.71
CA ARG A 294 -9.21 -0.55 -12.22
C ARG A 294 -9.13 -1.94 -11.58
N LEU A 295 -9.35 -2.03 -10.27
CA LEU A 295 -9.37 -3.31 -9.57
C LEU A 295 -10.48 -4.20 -10.13
N ARG A 296 -11.71 -3.70 -10.23
CA ARG A 296 -12.82 -4.46 -10.83
C ARG A 296 -12.54 -4.86 -12.27
N GLY A 297 -11.98 -3.96 -13.08
CA GLY A 297 -11.55 -4.26 -14.45
C GLY A 297 -10.54 -5.42 -14.50
N ILE A 298 -9.54 -5.43 -13.61
CA ILE A 298 -8.57 -6.52 -13.49
C ILE A 298 -9.28 -7.82 -13.07
N LEU A 299 -10.12 -7.78 -12.03
CA LEU A 299 -10.83 -8.96 -11.54
C LEU A 299 -11.74 -9.56 -12.62
N ASP A 300 -12.48 -8.73 -13.35
CA ASP A 300 -13.39 -9.16 -14.40
C ASP A 300 -12.63 -9.70 -15.63
N ALA A 301 -11.50 -9.09 -15.97
CA ALA A 301 -10.61 -9.60 -17.01
C ALA A 301 -10.06 -10.98 -16.63
N VAL A 302 -9.53 -11.15 -15.42
CA VAL A 302 -9.00 -12.45 -14.95
C VAL A 302 -10.12 -13.49 -14.94
N ARG A 303 -11.28 -13.19 -14.35
CA ARG A 303 -12.44 -14.10 -14.28
C ARG A 303 -12.95 -14.53 -15.67
N SER A 304 -12.86 -13.66 -16.66
CA SER A 304 -13.32 -13.95 -18.03
C SER A 304 -12.33 -14.79 -18.84
N HIS A 305 -11.05 -14.79 -18.47
CA HIS A 305 -9.97 -15.50 -19.17
C HIS A 305 -9.36 -16.64 -18.36
N ARG A 306 -10.04 -17.10 -17.29
CA ARG A 306 -9.56 -18.22 -16.47
C ARG A 306 -9.35 -19.48 -17.30
N CYS A 307 -8.31 -20.24 -16.97
CA CYS A 307 -8.05 -21.56 -17.52
C CYS A 307 -8.17 -22.65 -16.43
N GLU A 308 -8.05 -23.92 -16.82
CA GLU A 308 -8.12 -25.05 -15.90
C GLU A 308 -6.99 -25.01 -14.85
N ASP A 309 -5.80 -24.52 -15.24
CA ASP A 309 -4.61 -24.42 -14.38
C ASP A 309 -4.74 -23.36 -13.26
N ASP A 310 -5.73 -22.48 -13.33
CA ASP A 310 -6.02 -21.52 -12.25
C ASP A 310 -6.71 -22.19 -11.05
N PHE A 311 -7.28 -23.38 -11.24
CA PHE A 311 -8.04 -24.09 -10.22
C PHE A 311 -7.20 -25.16 -9.55
N SER A 312 -7.32 -25.23 -8.22
CA SER A 312 -6.83 -26.39 -7.50
C SER A 312 -7.65 -27.65 -7.86
N PRO A 313 -7.17 -28.86 -7.49
CA PRO A 313 -7.96 -30.08 -7.61
C PRO A 313 -9.26 -30.07 -6.79
N LEU A 314 -9.43 -29.11 -5.87
CA LEU A 314 -10.61 -29.01 -5.04
C LEU A 314 -11.77 -28.36 -5.80
N TRP A 315 -12.97 -28.92 -5.61
CA TRP A 315 -14.18 -28.35 -6.17
C TRP A 315 -14.50 -26.95 -5.60
N SER A 316 -14.95 -26.04 -6.45
CA SER A 316 -15.45 -24.70 -6.13
C SER A 316 -16.59 -24.28 -7.08
N GLY A 317 -17.43 -23.34 -6.63
CA GLY A 317 -18.49 -22.77 -7.49
C GLY A 317 -17.91 -22.08 -8.73
N ALA A 318 -16.79 -21.36 -8.59
CA ALA A 318 -16.07 -20.75 -9.71
C ALA A 318 -15.61 -21.77 -10.76
N ARG A 319 -15.12 -22.94 -10.32
CA ARG A 319 -14.71 -24.04 -11.22
C ARG A 319 -15.90 -24.66 -11.91
N GLU A 320 -16.98 -24.90 -11.18
CA GLU A 320 -18.22 -25.43 -11.76
C GLU A 320 -18.80 -24.48 -12.82
N ASP A 321 -18.83 -23.18 -12.56
CA ASP A 321 -19.29 -22.18 -13.52
C ASP A 321 -18.39 -22.13 -14.77
N PHE A 322 -17.07 -22.27 -14.60
CA PHE A 322 -16.12 -22.40 -15.70
C PHE A 322 -16.38 -23.66 -16.54
N GLU A 323 -16.49 -24.82 -15.90
CA GLU A 323 -16.77 -26.10 -16.56
C GLU A 323 -18.12 -26.06 -17.28
N ARG A 324 -19.17 -25.50 -16.66
CA ARG A 324 -20.48 -25.30 -17.30
C ARG A 324 -20.35 -24.43 -18.55
N LYS A 325 -19.61 -23.31 -18.52
CA LYS A 325 -19.38 -22.47 -19.71
C LYS A 325 -18.61 -23.22 -20.81
N LEU A 326 -17.63 -24.04 -20.43
CA LEU A 326 -16.83 -24.86 -21.35
C LEU A 326 -17.69 -25.95 -22.02
N TYR A 327 -18.50 -26.68 -21.23
CA TYR A 327 -19.26 -27.84 -21.69
C TYR A 327 -20.65 -27.52 -22.25
N HIS A 328 -21.24 -26.36 -21.94
CA HIS A 328 -22.52 -25.91 -22.51
C HIS A 328 -22.38 -25.41 -23.97
N LYS A 329 -21.14 -25.19 -24.46
CA LYS A 329 -20.81 -24.96 -25.88
C LYS A 329 -20.58 -26.28 -26.65
N ARG A 330 -21.48 -27.26 -26.50
CA ARG A 330 -21.62 -28.40 -27.44
C ARG A 330 -22.23 -27.96 -28.79
N ALA A 331 -21.66 -26.93 -29.41
CA ALA A 331 -21.88 -26.58 -30.80
C ALA A 331 -20.50 -26.37 -31.47
N LYS A 332 -19.96 -27.48 -31.99
CA LYS A 332 -18.90 -27.54 -33.02
C LYS A 332 -17.62 -26.73 -32.75
N LEU A 333 -16.86 -27.05 -31.72
CA LEU A 333 -15.45 -26.68 -31.66
C LEU A 333 -14.59 -27.95 -31.68
N GLN A 334 -13.89 -28.17 -32.80
CA GLN A 334 -12.74 -29.06 -32.84
C GLN A 334 -11.72 -28.50 -31.85
N VAL A 335 -11.45 -29.22 -30.77
CA VAL A 335 -10.39 -28.88 -29.83
C VAL A 335 -9.07 -29.07 -30.56
N ARG A 336 -8.44 -27.95 -30.92
CA ARG A 336 -7.05 -27.90 -31.36
C ARG A 336 -6.25 -27.49 -30.13
N PHE A 337 -5.46 -28.42 -29.58
CA PHE A 337 -4.44 -28.05 -28.60
C PHE A 337 -3.45 -27.14 -29.30
N VAL A 338 -3.45 -25.87 -28.89
CA VAL A 338 -2.38 -24.92 -29.22
C VAL A 338 -1.73 -24.62 -27.89
N GLU A 339 -0.53 -25.16 -27.67
CA GLU A 339 0.34 -24.65 -26.63
C GLU A 339 0.62 -23.18 -26.96
N LEU A 340 -0.01 -22.27 -26.21
CA LEU A 340 0.34 -20.86 -26.21
C LEU A 340 1.53 -20.69 -25.26
N SER A 341 2.72 -21.03 -25.74
CA SER A 341 3.96 -20.52 -25.15
C SER A 341 4.10 -19.06 -25.59
N ASP A 342 3.42 -18.15 -24.89
CA ASP A 342 3.69 -16.70 -24.89
C ASP A 342 2.79 -16.01 -23.85
N THR A 343 3.27 -15.92 -22.60
CA THR A 343 2.71 -15.01 -21.60
C THR A 343 3.25 -13.60 -21.89
N ILE A 344 2.35 -12.69 -22.26
CA ILE A 344 2.65 -11.25 -22.37
C ILE A 344 2.82 -10.72 -20.94
N PRO A 345 3.96 -10.10 -20.56
CA PRO A 345 4.12 -9.53 -19.24
C PRO A 345 3.19 -8.31 -19.08
N VAL A 346 2.47 -8.25 -17.96
CA VAL A 346 1.69 -7.09 -17.55
C VAL A 346 2.49 -6.34 -16.48
N HIS A 347 2.93 -5.13 -16.81
CA HIS A 347 3.82 -4.32 -15.98
C HIS A 347 3.06 -3.34 -15.07
N GLY A 348 3.51 -3.21 -13.82
CA GLY A 348 2.98 -2.28 -12.82
C GLY A 348 3.66 -0.89 -12.83
N PRO A 349 3.25 0.07 -11.99
CA PRO A 349 3.66 1.48 -12.08
C PRO A 349 5.15 1.75 -11.80
N GLU A 350 5.82 0.91 -10.99
CA GLU A 350 7.27 1.00 -10.78
C GLU A 350 8.08 0.53 -12.00
N THR A 351 7.41 -0.19 -12.90
CA THR A 351 8.01 -0.64 -14.15
C THR A 351 8.13 0.50 -15.15
N GLU A 352 7.40 1.62 -15.09
CA GLU A 352 7.45 2.63 -16.16
C GLU A 352 8.81 3.35 -16.29
N VAL A 353 9.55 3.54 -15.20
CA VAL A 353 10.86 4.24 -15.24
C VAL A 353 11.98 3.29 -15.67
N VAL A 354 11.90 2.01 -15.27
CA VAL A 354 12.84 0.95 -15.67
C VAL A 354 12.51 0.42 -17.08
N ASP A 355 11.23 0.32 -17.44
CA ASP A 355 10.74 -0.06 -18.77
C ASP A 355 11.05 1.00 -19.81
N GLN A 356 10.94 2.31 -19.54
CA GLN A 356 11.27 3.29 -20.57
C GLN A 356 12.75 3.22 -20.97
N LEU A 357 13.65 2.88 -20.04
CA LEU A 357 15.08 2.71 -20.29
C LEU A 357 15.36 1.36 -20.99
N LEU A 358 14.73 0.27 -20.54
CA LEU A 358 14.86 -1.07 -21.13
C LEU A 358 14.21 -1.19 -22.52
N ILE A 359 13.02 -0.62 -22.70
CA ILE A 359 12.32 -0.53 -23.99
C ILE A 359 13.10 0.40 -24.92
N GLY A 360 13.63 1.53 -24.44
CA GLY A 360 14.51 2.39 -25.24
C GLY A 360 15.71 1.62 -25.80
N ASN A 361 16.38 0.85 -24.96
CA ASN A 361 17.51 -0.01 -25.34
C ASN A 361 17.10 -1.16 -26.28
N PHE A 362 15.95 -1.80 -26.03
CA PHE A 362 15.42 -2.86 -26.88
C PHE A 362 14.97 -2.35 -28.26
N LEU A 363 14.24 -1.22 -28.32
CA LEU A 363 13.80 -0.60 -29.57
C LEU A 363 14.98 -0.12 -30.43
N ALA A 364 16.12 0.23 -29.81
CA ALA A 364 17.35 0.55 -30.51
C ALA A 364 17.97 -0.68 -31.21
N LEU A 365 17.72 -1.89 -30.72
CA LEU A 365 18.16 -3.15 -31.32
C LEU A 365 17.25 -3.62 -32.47
N LEU A 366 16.02 -3.11 -32.57
CA LEU A 366 15.07 -3.48 -33.63
C LEU A 366 15.30 -2.68 -34.92
N ASP A 367 15.00 -3.32 -36.06
CA ASP A 367 14.95 -2.63 -37.34
C ASP A 367 13.74 -1.66 -37.40
N THR A 368 13.73 -0.73 -38.35
CA THR A 368 12.68 0.30 -38.46
C THR A 368 11.28 -0.29 -38.55
N ARG A 369 11.10 -1.43 -39.22
CA ARG A 369 9.78 -2.03 -39.41
C ARG A 369 9.31 -2.79 -38.17
N ASP A 370 10.22 -3.49 -37.50
CA ASP A 370 9.96 -4.19 -36.25
C ASP A 370 9.64 -3.17 -35.12
N ARG A 371 10.36 -2.04 -35.09
CA ARG A 371 10.07 -0.92 -34.19
C ARG A 371 8.67 -0.34 -34.41
N THR A 372 8.28 -0.12 -35.67
CA THR A 372 6.94 0.37 -36.00
C THR A 372 5.84 -0.58 -35.52
N ILE A 373 6.04 -1.90 -35.62
CA ILE A 373 5.09 -2.89 -35.07
C ILE A 373 4.93 -2.70 -33.57
N VAL A 374 6.04 -2.61 -32.81
CA VAL A 374 5.99 -2.44 -31.35
C VAL A 374 5.30 -1.13 -30.96
N VAL A 375 5.55 -0.04 -31.70
CA VAL A 375 4.88 1.25 -31.47
C VAL A 375 3.38 1.16 -31.73
N LEU A 376 2.95 0.53 -32.83
CA LEU A 376 1.52 0.36 -33.14
C LEU A 376 0.79 -0.47 -32.08
N LEU A 377 1.40 -1.56 -31.61
CA LEU A 377 0.84 -2.37 -30.52
C LEU A 377 0.68 -1.55 -29.24
N ARG A 378 1.68 -0.72 -28.89
CA ARG A 378 1.63 0.17 -27.73
C ARG A 378 0.57 1.27 -27.87
N SER A 379 0.33 1.75 -29.08
CA SER A 379 -0.74 2.71 -29.40
C SER A 379 -2.14 2.08 -29.40
N GLY A 380 -2.28 0.81 -29.01
CA GLY A 380 -3.58 0.16 -28.82
C GLY A 380 -4.08 -0.65 -30.02
N PHE A 381 -3.27 -0.83 -31.07
CA PHE A 381 -3.65 -1.69 -32.20
C PHE A 381 -3.43 -3.16 -31.83
N THR A 382 -4.49 -3.86 -31.42
CA THR A 382 -4.38 -5.26 -30.92
C THR A 382 -4.64 -6.32 -31.99
N LYS A 383 -5.14 -5.95 -33.17
CA LYS A 383 -5.37 -6.89 -34.28
C LYS A 383 -4.24 -6.83 -35.32
N LEU A 384 -3.64 -7.99 -35.61
CA LEU A 384 -2.57 -8.11 -36.62
C LEU A 384 -2.99 -7.64 -38.03
N THR A 385 -4.28 -7.70 -38.35
CA THR A 385 -4.84 -7.20 -39.61
C THR A 385 -4.79 -5.67 -39.70
N GLU A 386 -5.11 -4.97 -38.62
CA GLU A 386 -5.10 -3.49 -38.55
C GLU A 386 -3.66 -2.95 -38.57
N VAL A 387 -2.73 -3.67 -37.92
CA VAL A 387 -1.30 -3.38 -38.01
C VAL A 387 -0.77 -3.62 -39.42
N ALA A 388 -1.19 -4.71 -40.08
CA ALA A 388 -0.79 -5.01 -41.45
C ALA A 388 -1.28 -3.95 -42.44
N GLU A 389 -2.54 -3.51 -42.32
CA GLU A 389 -3.12 -2.44 -43.14
C GLU A 389 -2.36 -1.12 -42.93
N THR A 390 -2.11 -0.75 -41.67
CA THR A 390 -1.38 0.47 -41.29
C THR A 390 0.06 0.48 -41.83
N MET A 391 0.70 -0.68 -41.92
CA MET A 391 2.06 -0.85 -42.45
C MET A 391 2.11 -1.12 -43.96
N GLY A 392 0.96 -1.16 -44.65
CA GLY A 392 0.88 -1.40 -46.09
C GLY A 392 1.17 -2.85 -46.52
N TYR A 393 1.04 -3.82 -45.63
CA TYR A 393 1.16 -5.24 -45.96
C TYR A 393 -0.15 -5.78 -46.55
N ARG A 394 -0.04 -6.61 -47.61
CA ARG A 394 -1.22 -7.27 -48.22
C ARG A 394 -1.85 -8.35 -47.34
N THR A 395 -1.10 -8.93 -46.41
CA THR A 395 -1.60 -9.98 -45.49
C THR A 395 -0.95 -9.85 -44.12
N HIS A 396 -1.67 -10.28 -43.07
CA HIS A 396 -1.19 -10.26 -41.69
C HIS A 396 -0.02 -11.25 -41.44
N SER A 397 0.24 -12.18 -42.37
CA SER A 397 1.32 -13.17 -42.27
C SER A 397 2.71 -12.54 -42.19
N ALA A 398 2.92 -11.39 -42.82
CA ALA A 398 4.19 -10.66 -42.77
C ALA A 398 4.43 -10.01 -41.40
N VAL A 399 3.35 -9.53 -40.76
CA VAL A 399 3.39 -8.98 -39.40
C VAL A 399 3.62 -10.09 -38.38
N SER A 400 2.94 -11.23 -38.52
CA SER A 400 3.13 -12.40 -37.64
C SER A 400 4.57 -12.91 -37.66
N LYS A 401 5.21 -13.05 -38.82
CA LYS A 401 6.63 -13.46 -38.91
C LYS A 401 7.59 -12.47 -38.25
N ARG A 402 7.30 -11.18 -38.35
CA ARG A 402 8.10 -10.13 -37.69
C ARG A 402 7.88 -10.13 -36.19
N MET A 403 6.66 -10.39 -35.74
CA MET A 403 6.35 -10.55 -34.32
C MET A 403 7.12 -11.73 -33.70
N ASP A 404 7.15 -12.90 -34.36
CA ASP A 404 7.97 -14.05 -33.92
C ASP A 404 9.46 -13.68 -33.84
N HIS A 405 9.95 -12.88 -34.79
CA HIS A 405 11.33 -12.40 -34.80
C HIS A 405 11.61 -11.43 -33.64
N ILE A 406 10.69 -10.50 -33.36
CA ILE A 406 10.76 -9.56 -32.23
C ILE A 406 10.78 -10.31 -30.90
N LEU A 407 9.88 -11.29 -30.72
CA LEU A 407 9.78 -12.10 -29.49
C LEU A 407 11.07 -12.91 -29.23
N LYS A 408 11.63 -13.56 -30.27
CA LYS A 408 12.93 -14.25 -30.17
C LYS A 408 14.09 -13.31 -29.85
N ARG A 409 13.99 -12.03 -30.18
CA ARG A 409 15.02 -11.03 -29.89
C ARG A 409 14.85 -10.46 -28.48
N ALA A 410 13.61 -10.29 -28.03
CA ALA A 410 13.27 -9.93 -26.65
C ALA A 410 13.75 -10.99 -25.66
N ALA A 411 13.51 -12.28 -25.94
CA ALA A 411 13.97 -13.39 -25.10
C ALA A 411 15.50 -13.42 -24.94
N ARG A 412 16.25 -13.14 -26.02
CA ARG A 412 17.72 -13.04 -25.98
C ARG A 412 18.20 -11.81 -25.22
N PHE A 413 17.50 -10.68 -25.34
CA PHE A 413 17.81 -9.45 -24.62
C PHE A 413 17.56 -9.61 -23.11
N ALA A 414 16.49 -10.32 -22.72
CA ALA A 414 16.21 -10.64 -21.32
C ALA A 414 17.32 -11.52 -20.71
N GLN A 415 17.81 -12.54 -21.43
CA GLN A 415 18.91 -13.40 -20.97
C GLN A 415 20.22 -12.63 -20.71
N THR A 416 20.47 -11.54 -21.44
CA THR A 416 21.65 -10.68 -21.22
C THR A 416 21.52 -9.72 -20.02
N LEU A 417 20.34 -9.58 -19.43
CA LEU A 417 20.10 -8.75 -18.25
C LEU A 417 20.23 -9.54 -16.94
N ASP A 418 20.09 -10.88 -17.01
CA ASP A 418 20.23 -11.81 -15.88
C ASP A 418 21.67 -12.34 -15.68
N SER A 419 22.63 -11.86 -16.50
CA SER A 419 24.07 -12.16 -16.43
C SER A 419 24.83 -10.99 -15.84
#